data_AF-A0A3D6CUA0-F1
#
_entry.id   AF-A0A3D6CUA0-F1
#
_cell.length_a   1.000
_cell.length_b   1.000
_cell.length_c   1.000
_cell.angle_alpha   90.00
_cell.angle_beta   90.00
_cell.angle_gamma   90.00
#
_symmetry.space_group_name_H-M   'P 1'
#
loop_
_entity.id
_entity.type
_entity.pdbx_description
1 polymer ?
#
loop_
_entity_poly.entity_id
_entity_poly.type
_entity_poly.pdbx_seq_one_letter_code
_entity_poly.pdbx_strand_id
1 'polypeptide(L)' 'MILSDTDRDTLLATLNSKKPEIVQARMANALLLLSEGLPVEDVAGLLYLDEATLAGWQKMFTARKPRAAA' A
#
# COMPACT_ATOMS: atom_id res chain seq x y z
N MET A 1 -3.53 -9.57 20.23
CA MET A 1 -4.97 -9.58 19.88
C MET A 1 -5.17 -10.71 18.87
N ILE A 2 -6.22 -11.53 19.02
CA ILE A 2 -6.56 -12.57 18.05
C ILE A 2 -7.90 -12.15 17.42
N LEU A 3 -7.95 -12.09 16.10
CA LEU A 3 -9.18 -11.81 15.34
C LEU A 3 -9.91 -13.12 15.07
N SER A 4 -11.24 -13.09 15.09
CA SER A 4 -12.01 -14.19 14.50
C SER A 4 -11.84 -14.20 12.98
N ASP A 5 -12.14 -15.33 12.34
CA ASP A 5 -12.09 -15.42 10.86
C ASP A 5 -13.02 -14.38 10.21
N THR A 6 -14.22 -14.20 10.77
CA THR A 6 -15.20 -13.21 10.30
C THR A 6 -14.69 -11.77 10.42
N ASP A 7 -14.06 -11.43 11.54
CA ASP A 7 -13.48 -10.09 11.73
C ASP A 7 -12.32 -9.86 10.76
N ARG A 8 -11.48 -10.89 10.58
CA ARG A 8 -10.36 -10.85 9.63
C ARG A 8 -10.85 -10.61 8.20
N ASP A 9 -11.88 -11.33 7.78
CA ASP A 9 -12.47 -11.18 6.44
C ASP A 9 -13.10 -9.80 6.24
N THR A 10 -13.79 -9.28 7.26
CA THR A 10 -14.40 -7.94 7.23
C THR A 10 -13.32 -6.85 7.08
N LEU A 11 -12.21 -6.98 7.79
CA LEU A 11 -11.09 -6.04 7.70
C LEU A 11 -10.39 -6.13 6.35
N LEU A 12 -10.13 -7.34 5.84
CA LEU A 12 -9.53 -7.52 4.52
C LEU A 12 -10.43 -7.00 3.39
N ALA A 13 -11.75 -7.22 3.48
CA ALA A 13 -12.71 -6.66 2.53
C ALA A 13 -12.70 -5.12 2.56
N THR A 14 -12.59 -4.52 3.75
CA THR A 14 -12.47 -3.07 3.91
C THR A 14 -11.19 -2.54 3.28
N LEU A 15 -10.05 -3.15 3.56
CA LEU A 15 -8.76 -2.76 2.97
C LEU A 15 -8.75 -2.92 1.44
N ASN A 16 -9.36 -3.98 0.92
CA ASN A 16 -9.40 -4.28 -0.51
C ASN A 16 -10.52 -3.57 -1.29
N SER A 17 -11.30 -2.72 -0.62
CA SER A 17 -12.26 -1.82 -1.24
C SER A 17 -11.62 -0.99 -2.35
N LYS A 18 -12.32 -0.88 -3.48
CA LYS A 18 -11.89 -0.07 -4.64
C LYS A 18 -12.30 1.41 -4.54
N LYS A 19 -12.82 1.81 -3.38
CA LYS A 19 -13.13 3.22 -3.10
C LYS A 19 -11.86 4.07 -3.24
N PRO A 20 -11.87 5.17 -4.02
CA PRO A 20 -10.67 5.95 -4.32
C PRO A 20 -9.90 6.40 -3.07
N GLU A 21 -10.60 6.85 -2.03
CA GLU A 21 -10.02 7.31 -0.78
C GLU A 21 -9.27 6.21 -0.03
N ILE A 22 -9.77 4.96 -0.07
CA ILE A 22 -9.12 3.81 0.56
C ILE A 22 -7.86 3.43 -0.22
N VAL A 23 -7.95 3.38 -1.55
CA VAL A 23 -6.80 3.07 -2.42
C VAL A 23 -5.70 4.13 -2.27
N GLN A 24 -6.08 5.41 -2.22
CA GLN A 24 -5.15 6.51 -2.02
C GLN A 24 -4.44 6.44 -0.66
N ALA A 25 -5.19 6.18 0.42
CA ALA A 25 -4.61 6.04 1.76
C ALA A 25 -3.63 4.85 1.83
N ARG A 26 -4.00 3.70 1.25
CA ARG A 26 -3.10 2.52 1.19
C ARG A 26 -1.85 2.80 0.37
N MET A 27 -1.98 3.47 -0.77
CA MET A 27 -0.84 3.88 -1.60
C MET A 27 0.09 4.83 -0.83
N ALA A 28 -0.46 5.82 -0.13
CA ALA A 28 0.35 6.74 0.68
C ALA A 28 1.14 6.01 1.77
N ASN A 29 0.49 5.11 2.52
CA ASN A 29 1.17 4.31 3.54
C ASN A 29 2.28 3.45 2.95
N ALA A 30 2.02 2.78 1.83
CA ALA A 30 3.03 1.97 1.15
C ALA A 30 4.26 2.79 0.75
N LEU A 31 4.05 3.94 0.12
CA LEU A 31 5.15 4.78 -0.35
C LEU A 31 5.96 5.38 0.80
N LEU A 32 5.33 5.71 1.93
CA LEU A 32 6.02 6.17 3.14
C LEU A 32 6.92 5.07 3.71
N LEU A 33 6.40 3.86 3.92
CA LEU A 33 7.18 2.74 4.45
C LEU A 33 8.37 2.39 3.53
N LEU A 34 8.16 2.39 2.22
CA LEU A 34 9.24 2.20 1.26
C LEU A 34 10.29 3.33 1.35
N SER A 35 9.86 4.58 1.58
CA SER A 35 10.79 5.71 1.74
C SER A 35 11.60 5.65 3.04
N GLU A 36 11.09 4.97 4.06
CA GLU A 36 11.78 4.69 5.32
C GLU A 36 12.78 3.52 5.19
N GLY A 37 12.86 2.89 4.01
CA GLY A 37 13.83 1.83 3.70
C GLY A 37 13.34 0.42 4.00
N LEU A 38 12.04 0.23 4.28
CA LEU A 38 11.49 -1.11 4.40
C LEU A 38 11.53 -1.82 3.03
N PRO A 39 11.90 -3.12 2.99
CA PRO A 39 11.93 -3.88 1.75
C PRO A 39 10.50 -4.15 1.25
N VAL A 40 10.36 -4.35 -0.06
CA VAL A 40 9.04 -4.42 -0.73
C VAL A 40 8.20 -5.59 -0.20
N GLU A 41 8.86 -6.70 0.10
CA GLU A 41 8.25 -7.93 0.61
C GLU A 41 7.65 -7.71 2.00
N ASP A 42 8.36 -6.99 2.87
CA ASP A 42 7.87 -6.63 4.21
C ASP A 42 6.69 -5.66 4.12
N VAL A 43 6.78 -4.64 3.26
CA VAL A 43 5.67 -3.69 3.06
C VAL A 43 4.43 -4.40 2.49
N ALA A 44 4.61 -5.35 1.56
CA ALA A 44 3.52 -6.15 1.00
C ALA A 44 2.81 -6.97 2.10
N GLY A 45 3.60 -7.64 2.95
CA GLY A 45 3.10 -8.38 4.10
C GLY A 45 2.36 -7.50 5.11
N LEU A 46 2.95 -6.37 5.49
CA LEU A 46 2.36 -5.42 6.46
C LEU A 46 1.05 -4.81 5.97
N LEU A 47 0.92 -4.57 4.67
CA LEU A 47 -0.24 -3.89 4.09
C LEU A 47 -1.28 -4.83 3.48
N TYR A 48 -1.10 -6.15 3.59
CA TYR A 48 -1.95 -7.16 2.96
C TYR A 48 -2.13 -6.90 1.46
N LEU A 49 -1.00 -6.71 0.76
CA LEU A 49 -0.92 -6.45 -0.67
C LEU A 49 -0.03 -7.49 -1.33
N ASP A 50 -0.22 -7.67 -2.63
CA ASP A 50 0.77 -8.32 -3.48
C ASP A 50 1.88 -7.33 -3.89
N GLU A 51 3.08 -7.85 -4.08
CA GLU A 51 4.25 -7.05 -4.49
C GLU A 51 4.05 -6.35 -5.84
N ALA A 52 3.26 -6.93 -6.75
CA ALA A 52 3.00 -6.33 -8.05
C ALA A 52 2.17 -5.04 -7.95
N THR A 53 1.20 -5.00 -7.03
CA THR A 53 0.44 -3.78 -6.70
C THR A 53 1.38 -2.69 -6.17
N LEU A 54 2.29 -3.02 -5.25
CA LEU A 54 3.29 -2.08 -4.73
C LEU A 54 4.23 -1.56 -5.82
N ALA A 55 4.76 -2.46 -6.66
CA ALA A 55 5.62 -2.09 -7.79
C ALA A 55 4.89 -1.14 -8.77
N GLY A 56 3.60 -1.41 -9.03
CA GLY A 56 2.75 -0.54 -9.84
C GLY A 56 2.60 0.85 -9.24
N TRP A 57 2.34 0.95 -7.93
CA TRP A 57 2.23 2.22 -7.21
C TRP A 57 3.53 3.00 -7.19
N GLN A 58 4.65 2.34 -6.91
CA GLN A 58 5.98 2.95 -6.93
C GLN A 58 6.32 3.50 -8.32
N LYS A 59 5.99 2.74 -9.39
CA LYS A 59 6.17 3.21 -10.78
C LYS A 59 5.30 4.43 -11.07
N MET A 60 4.04 4.44 -10.67
CA MET A 60 3.15 5.59 -10.87
C MET A 60 3.65 6.84 -10.12
N PHE A 61 4.13 6.68 -8.90
CA PHE A 61 4.64 7.79 -8.10
C PHE A 61 5.97 8.34 -8.62
N THR A 62 6.89 7.45 -9.02
CA THR A 62 8.19 7.85 -9.59
C THR A 62 8.05 8.47 -10.98
N ALA A 63 7.15 7.94 -11.84
CA ALA A 63 6.85 8.52 -13.15
C ALA A 63 6.19 9.90 -13.04
N ARG A 64 5.54 10.19 -11.92
CA ARG A 64 4.95 11.50 -11.63
C ARG A 64 5.96 12.55 -11.19
N LYS A 65 7.23 12.25 -10.93
CA LYS A 65 8.24 13.29 -10.65
C LYS A 65 8.39 14.20 -11.89
N PRO A 66 7.91 15.46 -11.86
CA PRO A 66 8.56 16.48 -12.65
C PRO A 66 9.92 16.76 -11.98
N ARG A 67 10.90 17.11 -12.81
CA ARG A 67 12.20 17.68 -12.44
C ARG A 67 12.24 18.25 -11.02
N ALA A 68 13.14 17.72 -10.19
CA ALA A 68 13.45 18.26 -8.88
C ALA A 68 13.45 19.79 -8.91
N ALA A 69 12.78 20.40 -7.94
CA ALA A 69 12.87 21.83 -7.69
C ALA A 69 14.36 22.22 -7.67
N ALA A 70 14.72 23.10 -8.60
CA ALA A 70 16.01 23.76 -8.68
C ALA A 70 16.11 24.83 -7.59
#